data_AF-A0A7X9S963-F1
#
_entry.id   AF-A0A7X9S963-F1
#
_cell.length_a   1.000
_cell.length_b   1.000
_cell.length_c   1.000
_cell.angle_alpha   90.00
_cell.angle_beta   90.00
_cell.angle_gamma   90.00
#
_symmetry.space_group_name_H-M   'P 1'
#
loop_
_entity.id
_entity.type
_entity.pdbx_description
1 polymer ?
#
loop_
_entity_poly.entity_id
_entity_poly.type
_entity_poly.pdbx_seq_one_letter_code
_entity_poly.pdbx_strand_id
1 'polypeptide(L)' 'MSEFYSEFLFRYQTDAPPRKISINAYCISEGAEYRNFIKWYRDNNKYLRASEMEEIV' A
#
# COMPACT_ATOMS: atom_id res chain seq x y z
N MET A 1 -12.91 -3.78 1.56
CA MET A 1 -11.91 -3.14 2.46
C MET A 1 -10.50 -3.59 2.13
N SER A 2 -10.20 -4.90 2.11
CA SER A 2 -8.84 -5.38 1.80
C SER A 2 -8.41 -5.11 0.35
N GLU A 3 -9.29 -5.40 -0.62
CA GLU A 3 -9.01 -5.22 -2.06
C GLU A 3 -8.68 -3.75 -2.43
N PHE A 4 -9.45 -2.80 -1.89
CA PHE A 4 -9.17 -1.36 -2.07
C PHE A 4 -7.76 -0.98 -1.62
N TYR A 5 -7.33 -1.42 -0.43
CA TYR A 5 -6.02 -1.05 0.09
C TYR A 5 -4.86 -1.80 -0.59
N SER A 6 -5.09 -3.02 -1.08
CA SER A 6 -4.14 -3.74 -1.91
C SER A 6 -3.92 -3.03 -3.26
N GLU A 7 -4.99 -2.66 -3.95
CA GLU A 7 -4.90 -1.90 -5.21
C GLU A 7 -4.27 -0.52 -4.98
N PHE A 8 -4.65 0.16 -3.90
CA PHE A 8 -4.05 1.43 -3.50
C PHE A 8 -2.54 1.30 -3.26
N LEU A 9 -2.09 0.26 -2.56
CA LEU A 9 -0.67 0.01 -2.29
C LEU A 9 0.10 -0.28 -3.60
N PHE A 10 -0.48 -1.09 -4.49
CA PHE A 10 0.13 -1.39 -5.78
C PHE A 10 0.33 -0.13 -6.64
N ARG A 11 -0.72 0.70 -6.75
CA ARG A 11 -0.64 2.00 -7.46
C ARG A 11 0.38 2.93 -6.80
N TYR A 12 0.38 3.02 -5.46
CA TYR A 12 1.40 3.78 -4.73
C TYR A 12 2.81 3.33 -5.09
N GLN A 13 3.12 2.03 -4.99
CA GLN A 13 4.45 1.48 -5.26
C GLN A 13 4.92 1.72 -6.71
N THR A 14 3.98 1.81 -7.65
CA THR A 14 4.26 2.01 -9.07
C THR A 14 4.48 3.49 -9.40
N ASP A 15 3.58 4.37 -8.95
CA ASP A 15 3.53 5.75 -9.43
C ASP A 15 4.26 6.75 -8.50
N ALA A 16 4.31 6.48 -7.20
CA ALA A 16 4.72 7.46 -6.19
C ALA A 16 6.25 7.52 -5.95
N PRO A 17 7.01 6.39 -5.85
CA PRO A 17 8.46 6.43 -5.63
C PRO A 17 9.24 7.20 -6.70
N PRO A 18 8.97 7.02 -8.03
CA PRO A 18 9.65 7.81 -9.06
C PRO A 18 9.41 9.31 -8.92
N ARG A 19 8.24 9.69 -8.40
CA ARG A 19 7.82 11.08 -8.17
C ARG A 19 8.20 11.61 -6.79
N LYS A 20 8.87 10.80 -5.95
CA LYS A 20 9.23 11.12 -4.55
C LYS A 20 8.03 11.55 -3.70
N ILE A 21 6.85 10.99 -3.98
CA ILE A 21 5.62 11.27 -3.23
C ILE A 21 5.60 10.38 -1.98
N SER A 22 5.43 10.99 -0.81
CA SER A 22 5.26 10.23 0.43
C SER A 22 3.90 9.55 0.48
N ILE A 23 3.81 8.40 1.14
CA ILE A 23 2.55 7.66 1.30
C ILE A 23 1.43 8.53 1.91
N ASN A 24 1.76 9.44 2.83
CA ASN A 24 0.79 10.35 3.42
C ASN A 24 0.25 11.35 2.38
N ALA A 25 1.12 11.92 1.54
CA ALA A 25 0.70 12.81 0.46
C ALA A 25 -0.15 12.07 -0.59
N TYR A 26 0.19 10.82 -0.90
CA TYR A 26 -0.57 9.99 -1.82
C TYR A 26 -1.95 9.62 -1.26
N CYS A 27 -2.05 9.32 0.04
CA CYS A 27 -3.34 9.12 0.71
C CYS A 27 -4.25 10.35 0.58
N ILE A 28 -3.70 11.56 0.78
CA ILE A 28 -4.46 12.81 0.64
C ILE A 28 -4.93 13.01 -0.81
N SER A 29 -4.07 12.78 -1.81
CA SER A 29 -4.45 12.99 -3.22
C SER A 29 -5.53 12.03 -3.71
N GLU A 30 -5.57 10.82 -3.18
CA GLU A 30 -6.51 9.76 -3.56
C GLU A 30 -7.75 9.72 -2.64
N GLY A 31 -7.87 10.62 -1.67
CA GLY A 31 -8.98 10.64 -0.70
C GLY A 31 -8.99 9.44 0.26
N ALA A 32 -7.85 8.77 0.44
CA ALA A 32 -7.71 7.66 1.37
C ALA A 32 -7.32 8.18 2.77
N GLU A 33 -7.99 7.69 3.82
CA GLU A 33 -7.58 7.99 5.18
C GLU A 33 -6.28 7.27 5.55
N TYR A 34 -5.20 8.04 5.71
CA TYR A 34 -3.87 7.52 6.06
C TYR A 34 -3.89 6.63 7.31
N ARG A 35 -4.68 6.96 8.33
CA ARG A 35 -4.78 6.15 9.56
C ARG A 35 -5.33 4.75 9.30
N ASN A 36 -6.38 4.66 8.48
CA ASN A 36 -7.00 3.38 8.15
C ASN A 36 -6.09 2.56 7.24
N PHE A 37 -5.41 3.22 6.28
CA PHE A 37 -4.41 2.59 5.43
C PHE A 37 -3.24 2.01 6.24
N ILE A 38 -2.65 2.78 7.15
CA ILE A 38 -1.51 2.30 7.96
C ILE A 38 -1.91 1.17 8.90
N LYS A 39 -3.13 1.22 9.46
CA LYS A 39 -3.65 0.12 10.27
C LYS A 39 -3.75 -1.16 9.42
N TRP A 40 -4.45 -1.07 8.28
CA TRP A 40 -4.56 -2.20 7.35
C TRP A 40 -3.19 -2.70 6.90
N TYR A 41 -2.27 -1.80 6.53
CA TYR A 41 -0.93 -2.16 6.07
C TYR A 41 -0.17 -2.91 7.15
N ARG A 42 -0.19 -2.47 8.42
CA ARG A 42 0.49 -3.19 9.51
C ARG A 42 -0.11 -4.57 9.76
N ASP A 43 -1.43 -4.68 9.68
CA ASP A 43 -2.14 -5.94 9.88
C ASP A 43 -1.86 -6.93 8.74
N ASN A 44 -1.64 -6.43 7.51
CA ASN A 44 -1.45 -7.24 6.31
C ASN A 44 0.02 -7.41 5.87
N ASN A 45 0.96 -6.54 6.28
CA ASN A 45 2.37 -6.58 5.85
C ASN A 45 3.08 -7.88 6.28
N LYS A 46 2.65 -8.48 7.41
CA LYS A 46 3.12 -9.82 7.80
C LYS A 46 2.77 -10.89 6.76
N TYR A 47 1.65 -10.73 6.06
CA TYR A 47 1.18 -11.64 5.02
C TYR A 47 1.68 -11.23 3.63
N LEU A 48 1.78 -9.92 3.33
CA LEU A 48 2.30 -9.41 2.06
C LEU A 48 3.76 -9.81 1.84
N ARG A 49 4.62 -9.75 2.87
CA ARG A 49 6.00 -10.25 2.74
C ARG A 49 6.08 -11.76 2.52
N ALA A 50 5.12 -12.53 3.04
CA ALA A 50 5.07 -13.96 2.83
C ALA A 50 4.60 -14.28 1.40
N SER A 51 3.59 -13.57 0.88
CA SER A 51 3.13 -13.73 -0.50
C SER A 51 4.14 -13.24 -1.54
N GLU A 52 4.89 -12.17 -1.26
CA GLU A 52 6.00 -11.69 -2.13
C GLU A 52 7.13 -12.73 -2.25
N MET A 53 7.28 -13.64 -1.27
CA MET A 53 8.25 -14.74 -1.31
C MET A 53 7.71 -15.99 -2.00
N GLU A 54 6.38 -16.21 -2.04
CA GLU A 54 5.76 -17.36 -2.71
C GLU A 54 5.70 -17.22 -4.24
N GLU A 55 5.70 -16.01 -4.80
CA GLU A 55 5.77 -15.79 -6.26
C GLU A 55 7.19 -15.96 -6.85
N ILE A 56 8.20 -16.21 -6.01
CA ILE A 56 9.59 -16.48 -6.42
C ILE A 56 9.99 -17.92 -6.04
N VAL A 57 9.24 -18.91 -6.51
CA VAL A 57 9.63 -20.34 -6.49
C VAL A 57 9.27 -21.01 -7.80
#